data_AF-A0A565BRG2-F1
#
_entry.id   AF-A0A565BRG2-F1
#
_cell.length_a   1.000
_cell.length_b   1.000
_cell.length_c   1.000
_cell.angle_alpha   90.00
_cell.angle_beta   90.00
_cell.angle_gamma   90.00
#
_symmetry.space_group_name_H-M   'P 1'
#
loop_
_entity.id
_entity.type
_entity.pdbx_description
1 polymer ?
#
loop_
_entity_poly.entity_id
_entity_poly.type
_entity_poly.pdbx_seq_one_letter_code
_entity_poly.pdbx_strand_id
1 'polypeptide(L)'
;MIFEDKAITTEDTLLSAISMAREWFDAQQLATPKNRGKNHQAFNLTMDVTTCQSDAAWNSQTKSAGLGWIIFPHETRPLEALALQDAV
;
A
#
# COMPACT_ATOMS: atom_id res chain seq x y z
N MET A 1 23.65 -14.18 2.59
CA MET A 1 23.85 -12.81 2.11
C MET A 1 25.32 -12.53 2.30
N ILE A 2 26.08 -12.58 1.21
CA ILE A 2 27.54 -12.42 1.22
C ILE A 2 27.74 -10.92 1.08
N PHE A 3 27.80 -10.19 2.19
CA PHE A 3 28.33 -8.85 2.13
C PHE A 3 29.82 -9.02 1.90
N GLU A 4 30.24 -8.59 0.71
CA GLU A 4 31.61 -8.67 0.25
C GLU A 4 32.58 -8.19 1.32
N ASP A 5 33.70 -8.90 1.39
CA ASP A 5 34.91 -8.61 2.16
C ASP A 5 35.54 -7.28 1.74
N LYS A 6 34.80 -6.18 1.94
CA LYS A 6 35.29 -4.81 1.78
C LYS A 6 35.76 -4.36 3.15
N ALA A 7 37.06 -4.19 3.30
CA ALA A 7 37.62 -3.47 4.43
C ALA A 7 37.20 -2.00 4.33
N ILE A 8 36.01 -1.69 4.85
CA ILE A 8 35.49 -0.32 4.91
C ILE A 8 36.24 0.37 6.05
N THR A 9 37.00 1.43 5.73
CA THR A 9 37.71 2.20 6.75
C THR A 9 36.70 3.00 7.58
N THR A 10 37.11 3.41 8.78
CA THR A 10 36.27 4.26 9.65
C THR A 10 35.92 5.59 8.98
N GLU A 11 36.82 6.10 8.14
CA GLU A 11 36.63 7.32 7.36
C GLU A 11 35.54 7.13 6.29
N ASP A 12 35.62 6.04 5.52
CA ASP A 12 34.60 5.70 4.52
C ASP A 12 33.21 5.52 5.14
N THR A 13 33.16 4.91 6.34
CA THR A 13 31.90 4.71 7.09
C THR A 13 31.30 6.05 7.51
N LEU A 14 32.13 6.97 8.02
CA LEU A 14 31.69 8.30 8.46
C LEU A 14 31.19 9.12 7.26
N LEU A 15 31.94 9.12 6.16
CA LEU A 15 31.57 9.83 4.93
C LEU A 15 30.28 9.28 4.32
N SER A 16 30.12 7.95 4.29
CA SER A 16 28.90 7.30 3.82
C SER A 16 27.71 7.64 4.71
N ALA A 17 27.86 7.58 6.04
CA ALA A 17 26.80 7.95 6.98
C ALA A 17 26.36 9.40 6.81
N ILE A 18 27.29 10.33 6.63
CA ILE A 18 26.99 11.75 6.39
C ILE A 18 26.29 11.93 5.03
N SER A 19 26.75 11.28 3.97
CA SER A 19 26.11 11.33 2.64
C SER A 19 24.67 10.82 2.70
N MET A 20 24.47 9.65 3.32
CA MET A 20 23.15 9.04 3.47
C MET A 20 22.22 9.92 4.29
N ALA A 21 22.70 10.54 5.38
CA ALA A 21 21.89 11.45 6.19
C ALA A 21 21.46 12.70 5.41
N ARG A 22 22.34 13.25 4.56
CA ARG A 22 22.03 14.39 3.70
C ARG A 22 21.02 14.02 2.63
N GLU A 23 21.27 12.94 1.91
CA GLU A 23 20.36 12.43 0.87
C GLU A 23 18.97 12.11 1.46
N TRP A 24 18.92 11.53 2.66
CA TRP A 24 17.68 11.31 3.37
C TRP A 24 16.93 12.61 3.66
N PHE A 25 17.64 13.62 4.18
CA PHE A 25 17.04 14.92 4.48
C PHE A 25 16.54 15.64 3.22
N ASP A 26 17.33 15.62 2.14
CA ASP A 26 16.96 16.21 0.86
C ASP A 26 15.76 15.49 0.23
N ALA A 27 15.67 14.16 0.38
CA ALA A 27 14.52 13.38 -0.06
C ALA A 27 13.23 13.71 0.72
N GLN A 28 13.33 14.15 1.98
CA GLN A 28 12.16 14.65 2.72
C GLN A 28 11.65 15.99 2.16
N GLN A 29 12.50 16.75 1.46
CA GLN A 29 12.09 18.02 0.83
C GLN A 29 11.43 17.80 -0.54
N LEU A 30 11.52 16.60 -1.13
CA LEU A 30 10.90 16.32 -2.41
C LEU A 30 9.40 16.04 -2.25
N ALA A 31 8.64 17.09 -2.54
CA ALA A 31 7.22 17.13 -2.80
C ALA A 31 6.32 16.84 -1.59
N THR A 32 5.83 17.93 -0.99
CA THR A 32 4.41 17.95 -0.60
C THR A 32 3.65 17.35 -1.78
N PRO A 33 2.99 16.18 -1.65
CA PRO A 33 2.20 15.66 -2.74
C PRO A 33 1.19 16.77 -3.03
N LYS A 34 1.32 17.41 -4.19
CA LYS A 34 0.33 18.35 -4.66
C LYS A 34 -0.96 17.58 -4.52
N ASN A 35 -1.85 18.02 -3.63
CA ASN A 35 -3.13 17.37 -3.39
C ASN A 35 -3.92 17.55 -4.68
N ARG A 36 -3.58 16.76 -5.70
CA ARG A 36 -4.43 16.44 -6.81
C ARG A 36 -5.50 15.66 -6.09
N GLY A 37 -6.50 16.38 -5.59
CA GLY A 37 -7.69 15.77 -5.03
C GLY A 37 -8.04 14.70 -6.03
N LYS A 38 -7.85 13.44 -5.62
CA LYS A 38 -8.27 12.33 -6.45
C LYS A 38 -9.75 12.59 -6.56
N ASN A 39 -10.17 13.08 -7.72
CA ASN A 39 -11.57 13.10 -8.05
C ASN A 39 -11.87 11.61 -8.21
N HIS A 40 -12.08 10.96 -7.07
CA HIS A 40 -12.72 9.67 -7.03
C HIS A 40 -14.07 9.99 -7.63
N GLN A 41 -14.19 9.81 -8.95
CA GLN A 41 -15.50 9.63 -9.54
C GLN A 41 -16.12 8.58 -8.64
N ALA A 42 -17.16 8.99 -7.90
CA ALA A 42 -17.96 8.06 -7.14
C ALA A 42 -18.45 7.08 -8.20
N PHE A 43 -17.79 5.93 -8.28
CA PHE A 43 -18.21 4.87 -9.16
C PHE A 43 -19.58 4.54 -8.62
N ASN A 44 -20.63 4.88 -9.38
CA ASN A 44 -21.96 4.43 -9.04
C ASN A 44 -21.88 2.91 -9.12
N LEU A 45 -21.72 2.27 -7.95
CA LEU A 45 -21.75 0.82 -7.78
C LEU A 45 -23.20 0.38 -7.98
N THR A 46 -23.72 0.59 -9.19
CA THR A 46 -25.01 0.05 -9.60
C THR A 46 -24.82 -1.45 -9.79
N MET A 47 -25.14 -2.15 -8.71
CA MET A 47 -25.60 -3.53 -8.61
C MET A 47 -24.60 -4.61 -9.10
N ASP A 48 -24.27 -5.50 -8.15
CA ASP A 48 -23.49 -6.74 -8.32
C ASP A 48 -21.96 -6.59 -8.50
N VAL A 49 -21.34 -5.75 -7.66
CA VAL A 49 -19.87 -5.61 -7.62
C VAL A 49 -19.29 -6.40 -6.46
N THR A 50 -18.50 -7.42 -6.76
CA THR A 50 -17.72 -8.16 -5.77
C THR A 50 -16.36 -7.49 -5.57
N THR A 51 -16.01 -7.18 -4.32
CA THR A 51 -14.70 -6.59 -4.00
C THR A 51 -13.67 -7.71 -3.81
N CYS A 52 -12.59 -7.70 -4.57
CA CYS A 52 -11.46 -8.63 -4.38
C CYS A 52 -10.24 -7.86 -3.87
N GLN A 53 -9.71 -8.28 -2.73
CA GLN A 53 -8.43 -7.82 -2.19
C GLN A 53 -7.41 -8.93 -2.37
N SER A 54 -6.33 -8.67 -3.08
CA SER A 54 -5.24 -9.62 -3.29
C SER A 54 -3.94 -9.08 -2.74
N ASP A 55 -3.12 -9.94 -2.14
CA ASP A 55 -1.78 -9.59 -1.65
C ASP A 55 -0.78 -10.71 -1.92
N ALA A 56 0.48 -10.34 -2.16
CA ALA A 56 1.55 -11.26 -2.49
C ALA A 56 2.71 -11.13 -1.50
N ALA A 57 3.24 -12.27 -1.05
CA ALA A 57 4.39 -12.34 -0.16
C ALA A 57 5.56 -13.06 -0.84
N TRP A 58 6.77 -12.55 -0.64
CA TRP A 58 8.01 -13.17 -1.14
C TRP A 58 8.95 -13.50 0.02
N ASN A 59 9.46 -14.73 0.05
CA ASN A 59 10.51 -15.15 0.96
C ASN A 59 11.83 -15.35 0.21
N SER A 60 12.80 -14.49 0.49
CA SER A 60 14.11 -14.50 -0.15
C SER A 60 15.04 -15.63 0.32
N GLN A 61 14.80 -16.20 1.51
CA GLN A 61 15.59 -17.30 2.10
C GLN A 61 15.21 -18.64 1.49
N THR A 62 13.90 -18.90 1.38
CA THR A 62 13.37 -20.15 0.79
C THR A 62 13.14 -20.04 -0.72
N LYS A 63 13.36 -18.85 -1.30
CA LYS A 63 13.08 -18.55 -2.73
C LYS A 63 11.64 -18.87 -3.14
N SER A 64 10.69 -18.67 -2.23
CA SER A 64 9.28 -19.02 -2.44
C SER A 64 8.40 -17.78 -2.41
N ALA A 65 7.39 -17.76 -3.27
CA ALA A 65 6.33 -16.75 -3.29
C ALA A 65 5.00 -17.36 -2.81
N GLY A 66 4.18 -16.53 -2.19
CA GLY A 66 2.79 -16.81 -1.87
C GLY A 66 1.88 -15.69 -2.39
N LEU A 67 0.66 -16.04 -2.74
CA LEU A 67 -0.39 -15.10 -3.15
C LEU A 67 -1.66 -15.47 -2.38
N GLY A 68 -2.31 -14.49 -1.78
CA GLY A 68 -3.58 -14.63 -1.09
C GLY A 68 -4.60 -13.63 -1.62
N TRP A 69 -5.88 -13.97 -1.50
CA TRP A 69 -6.96 -13.05 -1.78
C TRP A 69 -8.18 -13.27 -0.89
N ILE A 70 -8.94 -12.20 -0.68
CA ILE A 70 -10.22 -12.20 0.04
C ILE A 70 -11.26 -11.57 -0.87
N ILE A 71 -12.39 -12.24 -1.01
CA ILE A 71 -13.49 -11.84 -1.87
C ILE A 71 -14.67 -11.45 -0.98
N PHE A 72 -15.12 -10.20 -1.09
CA PHE A 72 -16.30 -9.68 -0.41
C PHE A 72 -17.44 -9.58 -1.43
N PRO A 73 -18.43 -10.49 -1.37
CA PRO A 73 -19.63 -10.36 -2.19
C PRO A 73 -20.42 -9.12 -1.75
N HIS A 74 -21.09 -8.46 -2.68
CA HIS A 74 -22.03 -7.41 -2.35
C HIS A 74 -23.27 -8.06 -1.74
N GLU A 75 -23.52 -7.85 -0.44
CA GLU A 75 -24.80 -8.23 0.15
C GLU A 75 -25.91 -7.41 -0.54
N THR A 76 -26.73 -8.09 -1.33
CA THR A 76 -28.02 -7.58 -1.77
C THR A 76 -28.86 -7.38 -0.52
N ARG A 77 -28.86 -6.13 -0.02
CA ARG A 77 -29.76 -5.72 1.07
C ARG A 77 -31.20 -6.08 0.63
N PRO A 78 -31.92 -6.98 1.33
CA PRO A 78 -33.28 -7.32 0.94
C PRO A 78 -34.14 -6.06 1.00
N LEU A 79 -34.88 -5.76 -0.07
CA LEU A 79 -35.71 -4.56 -0.20
C LEU A 79 -36.83 -4.46 0.85
N GLU A 80 -37.04 -5.49 1.68
CA GLU A 80 -38.06 -5.50 2.73
C GLU A 80 -37.72 -4.62 3.94
N ALA A 81 -36.45 -4.21 4.12
CA ALA A 81 -36.05 -3.38 5.26
C ALA A 81 -36.36 -1.87 5.11
N LEU A 82 -36.81 -1.42 3.93
CA LEU A 82 -37.10 0.00 3.66
C LEU A 82 -38.60 0.34 3.75
N ALA A 83 -39.49 -0.64 3.92
CA ALA A 83 -40.94 -0.39 3.94
C ALA A 83 -41.51 0.01 5.32
N LEU A 84 -40.68 0.08 6.38
CA LEU A 84 -41.15 0.35 7.76
C LEU A 84 -40.70 1.70 8.35
N GLN A 85 -40.02 2.56 7.57
CA GLN A 85 -39.54 3.86 8.06
C GLN A 85 -40.30 5.08 7.53
N ASP A 86 -41.25 4.90 6.61
CA ASP A 86 -42.07 6.00 6.06
C ASP A 86 -43.51 6.05 6.62
N ALA A 87 -43.76 5.48 7.79
CA ALA A 87 -45.07 5.49 8.43
C ALA A 87 -45.04 5.98 9.89
N VAL A 88 -44.63 7.24 10.12
CA VAL A 88 -45.10 8.10 11.24
C VAL A 88 -45.08 9.57 10.80
#